data_AF-A0A484LY30-F1
#
_entry.id   AF-A0A484LY30-F1
#
_cell.length_a   1.000
_cell.length_b   1.000
_cell.length_c   1.000
_cell.angle_alpha   90.00
_cell.angle_beta   90.00
_cell.angle_gamma   90.00
#
_symmetry.space_group_name_H-M   'P 1'
#
loop_
_entity.id
_entity.type
_entity.pdbx_description
1 polymer ?
#
loop_
_entity_poly.entity_id
_entity_poly.type
_entity_poly.pdbx_seq_one_letter_code
_entity_poly.pdbx_strand_id
1 'polypeptide(L)'
;MALKGVRIRHLGLPVLSVRHKGFVRLNSGSSHCSEESKEESLTSEWYDQAFSKLSSLSNSLKNVDLVNGRLVNVTHNSSVQDDILLETMIHFKSLARDFIGGPLVQESMRKNMVKMDFRSSNPGGNRLPCFNKASEREPMTVNSLTKVSGFLNVTAQQRKVVRATVCPQVTEHQVWTGALELILGELKSEIEHLESRFPSREVKMGKQIVAGCLKVLDIAVSYNPDSSSWMRVAPAKGEVSPPTTPHKWEDILEMVIDLVDCLREVKELSLEVKKAEVMKEGLYQIREIRIDKNIGYRDNCHQESLVKKILTKRLGHSSPCLFTLLTYYLYGSIRDIEVEVRGGVCAIGRGDRFRLCMGKILTSHEEEMVWRGVKQLDRAMGLFKFIWETAGMKGDLVLQGHLWCIGTHSRSLTYRGNTFFLHAIDRYL
;
A
#
# COMPACT_ATOMS: atom_id res chain seq x y z
N MET A 1 71.96 8.73 -39.80
CA MET A 1 71.54 9.51 -40.98
C MET A 1 70.04 9.74 -40.89
N ALA A 2 69.64 10.99 -41.09
CA ALA A 2 68.29 11.56 -40.98
C ALA A 2 67.28 10.87 -41.93
N LEU A 3 65.95 10.95 -41.71
CA LEU A 3 65.09 12.10 -42.06
C LEU A 3 63.79 12.06 -41.23
N LYS A 4 63.48 13.10 -40.42
CA LYS A 4 62.44 14.15 -40.65
C LYS A 4 61.09 13.59 -41.12
N GLY A 5 60.00 13.61 -40.34
CA GLY A 5 59.15 14.77 -39.95
C GLY A 5 57.76 14.55 -40.62
N VAL A 6 56.57 14.75 -40.04
CA VAL A 6 55.99 15.91 -39.34
C VAL A 6 54.60 15.54 -38.69
N ARG A 7 54.35 16.10 -37.49
CA ARG A 7 53.11 16.51 -36.73
C ARG A 7 51.76 15.77 -36.93
N ILE A 8 51.18 15.08 -35.94
CA ILE A 8 50.45 15.47 -34.69
C ILE A 8 49.11 16.22 -34.90
N ARG A 9 47.98 15.56 -34.54
CA ARG A 9 47.01 15.93 -33.47
C ARG A 9 46.11 14.73 -33.10
N HIS A 10 45.74 14.67 -31.81
CA HIS A 10 45.34 13.50 -31.02
C HIS A 10 44.07 12.74 -31.49
N LEU A 11 44.21 11.41 -31.57
CA LEU A 11 43.13 10.41 -31.74
C LEU A 11 43.01 9.58 -30.46
N GLY A 12 41.77 9.47 -29.97
CA GLY A 12 41.36 8.49 -28.97
C GLY A 12 41.38 7.07 -29.54
N LEU A 13 41.68 6.10 -28.66
CA LEU A 13 41.78 4.67 -28.94
C LEU A 13 40.43 3.95 -28.71
N PRO A 14 40.27 2.71 -29.22
CA PRO A 14 39.05 2.24 -29.87
C PRO A 14 38.05 1.58 -28.91
N VAL A 15 36.76 1.81 -29.18
CA VAL A 15 35.64 1.14 -28.52
C VAL A 15 35.39 -0.21 -29.20
N LEU A 16 35.51 -1.27 -28.40
CA LEU A 16 35.11 -2.64 -28.73
C LEU A 16 33.59 -2.71 -28.96
N SER A 17 33.19 -3.15 -30.16
CA SER A 17 31.79 -3.38 -30.49
C SER A 17 31.29 -4.68 -29.84
N VAL A 18 30.33 -4.57 -28.92
CA VAL A 18 29.50 -5.70 -28.47
C VAL A 18 28.10 -5.49 -29.06
N ARG A 19 27.67 -6.43 -29.89
CA ARG A 19 26.33 -6.48 -30.47
C ARG A 19 25.30 -6.76 -29.37
N HIS A 20 24.58 -5.73 -28.93
CA HIS A 20 23.35 -5.91 -28.16
C HIS A 20 22.20 -6.31 -29.11
N LYS A 21 21.64 -7.51 -28.90
CA LYS A 21 20.29 -7.85 -29.39
C LYS A 21 19.29 -7.00 -28.61
N GLY A 22 18.82 -5.93 -29.23
CA GLY A 22 17.75 -5.07 -28.70
C GLY A 22 16.41 -5.80 -28.72
N PHE A 23 15.70 -5.76 -27.59
CA PHE A 23 14.28 -6.08 -27.52
C PHE A 23 13.51 -4.81 -27.92
N VAL A 24 12.70 -4.91 -28.96
CA VAL A 24 11.91 -3.79 -29.49
C VAL A 24 10.73 -3.52 -28.56
N ARG A 25 10.70 -2.33 -27.97
CA ARG A 25 9.54 -1.81 -27.22
C ARG A 25 8.68 -1.02 -28.21
N LEU A 26 7.59 -1.60 -28.68
CA LEU A 26 6.60 -0.90 -29.50
C LEU A 26 5.60 -0.19 -28.59
N ASN A 27 5.67 1.14 -28.54
CA ASN A 27 4.57 2.00 -28.15
C ASN A 27 3.66 2.19 -29.37
N SER A 28 2.37 1.91 -29.24
CA SER A 28 1.35 2.48 -30.12
C SER A 28 0.17 2.98 -29.29
N GLY A 29 -0.18 4.25 -29.49
CA GLY A 29 -1.30 4.90 -28.82
C GLY A 29 -2.63 4.58 -29.51
N SER A 30 -3.64 4.32 -28.67
CA SER A 30 -5.09 4.57 -28.80
C SER A 30 -5.79 4.37 -30.16
N SER A 31 -6.71 3.40 -30.20
CA SER A 31 -8.16 3.62 -30.46
C SER A 31 -8.89 2.30 -30.74
N HIS A 32 -9.85 1.96 -29.86
CA HIS A 32 -11.01 1.06 -30.01
C HIS A 32 -10.85 -0.39 -30.50
N CYS A 33 -11.69 -1.23 -29.89
CA CYS A 33 -12.04 -2.62 -30.17
C CYS A 33 -11.15 -3.73 -29.59
N SER A 34 -11.82 -4.49 -28.71
CA SER A 34 -11.46 -5.78 -28.14
C SER A 34 -10.90 -6.77 -29.16
N GLU A 35 -9.57 -6.88 -29.22
CA GLU A 35 -8.93 -8.12 -29.61
C GLU A 35 -8.35 -8.76 -28.34
N GLU A 36 -8.96 -9.86 -27.91
CA GLU A 36 -8.34 -10.80 -26.99
C GLU A 36 -7.07 -11.31 -27.68
N SER A 37 -5.92 -10.72 -27.35
CA SER A 37 -4.63 -11.25 -27.74
C SER A 37 -4.53 -12.68 -27.21
N LYS A 38 -4.51 -13.66 -28.13
CA LYS A 38 -4.19 -15.06 -27.78
C LYS A 38 -2.83 -15.05 -27.11
N GLU A 39 -2.83 -15.26 -25.79
CA GLU A 39 -1.62 -15.41 -25.00
C GLU A 39 -0.90 -16.66 -25.53
N GLU A 40 0.24 -16.48 -26.22
CA GLU A 40 1.05 -17.59 -26.70
C GLU A 40 1.46 -18.46 -25.51
N SER A 41 1.00 -19.71 -25.47
CA SER A 41 1.31 -20.63 -24.39
C SER A 41 2.82 -20.89 -24.36
N LEU A 42 3.47 -20.56 -23.24
CA LEU A 42 4.89 -20.79 -23.01
C LEU A 42 5.23 -22.30 -23.10
N THR A 43 6.44 -22.64 -23.54
CA THR A 43 6.87 -24.03 -23.72
C THR A 43 7.08 -24.75 -22.39
N SER A 44 6.98 -26.09 -22.38
CA SER A 44 7.26 -26.90 -21.17
C SER A 44 8.66 -26.65 -20.60
N GLU A 45 9.66 -26.46 -21.47
CA GLU A 45 11.03 -26.13 -21.07
C GLU A 45 11.12 -24.81 -20.29
N TRP A 46 10.30 -23.82 -20.66
CA TRP A 46 10.24 -22.56 -19.93
C TRP A 46 9.74 -22.77 -18.50
N TYR A 47 8.70 -23.59 -18.31
CA TYR A 47 8.16 -23.88 -16.98
C TYR A 47 9.15 -24.63 -16.09
N ASP A 48 9.90 -25.59 -16.64
CA ASP A 48 10.98 -26.28 -15.90
C ASP A 48 12.09 -25.31 -15.44
N GLN A 49 12.51 -24.42 -16.33
CA GLN A 49 13.52 -23.40 -16.01
C GLN A 49 12.99 -22.37 -15.01
N ALA A 50 11.75 -21.92 -15.18
CA ALA A 50 11.08 -20.98 -14.29
C ALA A 50 10.94 -21.58 -12.89
N PHE A 51 10.49 -22.83 -12.78
CA PHE A 51 10.38 -23.54 -11.50
C PHE A 51 11.74 -23.67 -10.79
N SER A 52 12.79 -24.03 -11.54
CA SER A 52 14.15 -24.14 -10.98
C SER A 52 14.65 -22.80 -10.45
N LYS A 53 14.43 -21.71 -11.19
CA LYS A 53 14.77 -20.35 -10.76
C LYS A 53 13.94 -19.90 -9.56
N LEU A 54 12.63 -20.12 -9.59
CA LEU A 54 11.72 -19.80 -8.48
C LEU A 54 12.14 -20.51 -7.20
N SER A 55 12.50 -21.79 -7.29
CA SER A 55 12.97 -22.57 -6.14
C SER A 55 14.28 -22.00 -5.57
N SER A 56 15.22 -21.63 -6.43
CA SER A 56 16.47 -20.98 -5.99
C SER A 56 16.21 -19.63 -5.33
N LEU A 57 15.36 -18.79 -5.93
CA LEU A 57 15.04 -17.46 -5.42
C LEU A 57 14.28 -17.54 -4.09
N SER A 58 13.33 -18.46 -3.96
CA SER A 58 12.60 -18.69 -2.70
C SER A 58 13.52 -19.08 -1.55
N ASN A 59 14.55 -19.90 -1.81
CA ASN A 59 15.57 -20.22 -0.81
C ASN A 59 16.39 -18.99 -0.39
N SER A 60 16.76 -18.12 -1.34
CA SER A 60 17.49 -16.88 -1.05
C SER A 60 16.63 -15.84 -0.32
N LEU A 61 15.31 -15.83 -0.56
CA LEU A 61 14.35 -14.91 0.04
C LEU A 61 13.67 -15.50 1.29
N LYS A 62 14.21 -16.59 1.83
CA LYS A 62 13.63 -17.26 2.99
C LYS A 62 13.50 -16.28 4.15
N ASN A 63 12.31 -16.25 4.76
CA ASN A 63 11.93 -15.38 5.88
C ASN A 63 11.88 -13.89 5.55
N VAL A 64 11.87 -13.51 4.28
CA VAL A 64 11.71 -12.12 3.84
C VAL A 64 10.38 -11.99 3.10
N ASP A 65 9.57 -11.02 3.51
CA ASP A 65 8.35 -10.61 2.81
C ASP A 65 8.50 -9.16 2.33
N LEU A 66 7.76 -8.80 1.29
CA LEU A 66 7.62 -7.41 0.85
C LEU A 66 6.22 -6.94 1.25
N VAL A 67 6.20 -6.00 2.18
CA VAL A 67 4.99 -5.48 2.81
C VAL A 67 4.94 -3.97 2.58
N ASN A 68 4.00 -3.54 1.75
CA ASN A 68 3.74 -2.12 1.47
C ASN A 68 5.00 -1.36 1.06
N GLY A 69 5.77 -1.93 0.13
CA GLY A 69 6.96 -1.35 -0.45
C GLY A 69 8.25 -1.57 0.34
N ARG A 70 8.20 -2.25 1.49
CA ARG A 70 9.36 -2.51 2.34
C ARG A 70 9.63 -4.00 2.50
N LEU A 71 10.91 -4.36 2.44
CA LEU A 71 11.34 -5.70 2.84
C LEU A 71 11.26 -5.80 4.36
N VAL A 72 10.67 -6.90 4.83
CA VAL A 72 10.50 -7.19 6.25
C VAL A 72 10.99 -8.61 6.51
N ASN A 73 11.86 -8.75 7.50
CA ASN A 73 12.20 -10.05 8.04
C ASN A 73 10.99 -10.55 8.85
N VAL A 74 10.44 -11.70 8.47
CA VAL A 74 9.24 -12.25 9.08
C VAL A 74 9.48 -12.63 10.53
N THR A 75 10.58 -13.31 10.83
CA THR A 75 10.91 -13.81 12.18
C THR A 75 11.07 -12.69 13.21
N HIS A 76 11.67 -11.57 12.82
CA HIS A 76 11.96 -10.46 13.74
C HIS A 76 11.04 -9.25 13.56
N ASN A 77 10.16 -9.29 12.54
CA ASN A 77 9.32 -8.18 12.11
C ASN A 77 10.09 -6.86 11.91
N SER A 78 11.36 -6.95 11.52
CA SER A 78 12.27 -5.82 11.32
C SER A 78 12.34 -5.44 9.84
N SER A 79 12.46 -4.15 9.55
CA SER A 79 12.72 -3.68 8.18
C SER A 79 14.09 -4.17 7.70
N VAL A 80 14.18 -4.49 6.42
CA VAL A 80 15.42 -4.87 5.74
C VAL A 80 15.70 -3.82 4.66
N GLN A 81 16.87 -3.21 4.73
CA GLN A 81 17.36 -2.27 3.73
C GLN A 81 18.45 -2.96 2.93
N ASP A 82 18.06 -3.57 1.81
CA ASP A 82 18.96 -4.22 0.86
C ASP A 82 18.33 -4.13 -0.54
N ASP A 83 18.89 -3.26 -1.37
CA ASP A 83 18.39 -3.01 -2.73
C ASP A 83 18.51 -4.25 -3.63
N ILE A 84 19.57 -5.05 -3.46
CA ILE A 84 19.78 -6.27 -4.24
C ILE A 84 18.71 -7.29 -3.86
N LEU A 85 18.42 -7.43 -2.57
CA LEU A 85 17.37 -8.31 -2.09
C LEU A 85 15.98 -7.84 -2.54
N LEU A 86 15.77 -6.52 -2.63
CA LEU A 86 14.50 -5.94 -3.11
C LEU A 86 14.29 -6.25 -4.59
N GLU A 87 15.31 -6.03 -5.43
CA GLU A 87 15.27 -6.40 -6.85
C GLU A 87 15.06 -7.91 -7.03
N THR A 88 15.71 -8.73 -6.19
CA THR A 88 15.52 -10.18 -6.17
C THR A 88 14.08 -10.56 -5.84
N MET A 89 13.47 -9.90 -4.86
CA MET A 89 12.06 -10.08 -4.48
C MET A 89 11.10 -9.67 -5.61
N ILE A 90 11.34 -8.52 -6.24
CA ILE A 90 10.55 -8.04 -7.37
C ILE A 90 10.62 -9.04 -8.53
N HIS A 91 11.82 -9.53 -8.84
CA HIS A 91 12.04 -10.54 -9.86
C HIS A 91 11.32 -11.86 -9.55
N PHE A 92 11.45 -12.36 -8.31
CA PHE A 92 10.76 -13.55 -7.83
C PHE A 92 9.23 -13.44 -8.00
N LYS A 93 8.63 -12.35 -7.51
CA LYS A 93 7.19 -12.13 -7.62
C LYS A 93 6.73 -12.01 -9.07
N SER A 94 7.54 -11.38 -9.95
CA SER A 94 7.22 -11.30 -11.37
C SER A 94 7.22 -12.66 -12.05
N LEU A 95 8.29 -13.44 -11.85
CA LEU A 95 8.39 -14.78 -12.41
C LEU A 95 7.28 -15.70 -11.91
N ALA A 96 6.90 -15.58 -10.63
CA ALA A 96 5.83 -16.36 -10.04
C ALA A 96 4.46 -16.01 -10.65
N ARG A 97 4.18 -14.73 -10.95
CA ARG A 97 2.95 -14.34 -11.67
C ARG A 97 2.86 -14.97 -13.05
N ASP A 98 3.96 -14.96 -13.80
CA ASP A 98 4.00 -15.58 -15.13
C ASP A 98 3.79 -17.10 -15.03
N PHE A 99 4.42 -17.73 -14.03
CA PHE A 99 4.23 -19.15 -13.74
C PHE A 99 2.78 -19.49 -13.40
N ILE A 100 2.12 -18.70 -12.54
CA ILE A 100 0.71 -18.89 -12.14
C ILE A 100 -0.23 -18.89 -13.36
N GLY A 101 0.10 -18.13 -14.40
CA GLY A 101 -0.68 -18.09 -15.64
C GLY A 101 -0.64 -19.39 -16.47
N GLY A 102 0.24 -20.34 -16.12
CA GLY A 102 0.44 -21.54 -16.92
C GLY A 102 -0.77 -22.47 -16.96
N PRO A 103 -1.06 -23.11 -18.13
CA PRO A 103 -2.23 -23.98 -18.28
C PRO A 103 -2.32 -25.10 -17.23
N LEU A 104 -1.19 -25.75 -16.93
CA LEU A 104 -1.14 -26.83 -15.94
C LEU A 104 -1.40 -26.32 -14.51
N VAL A 105 -0.86 -25.14 -14.17
CA VAL A 105 -1.10 -24.48 -12.88
C VAL A 105 -2.57 -24.14 -12.72
N GLN A 106 -3.16 -23.52 -13.74
CA GLN A 106 -4.58 -23.17 -13.78
C GLN A 106 -5.48 -24.41 -13.67
N GLU A 107 -5.12 -25.51 -14.34
CA GLU A 107 -5.87 -26.77 -14.27
C GLU A 107 -5.80 -27.40 -12.86
N SER A 108 -4.61 -27.46 -12.28
CA SER A 108 -4.42 -27.98 -10.92
C SER A 108 -5.13 -27.13 -9.88
N MET A 109 -5.04 -25.80 -9.96
CA MET A 109 -5.78 -24.88 -9.11
C MET A 109 -7.29 -25.16 -9.20
N ARG A 110 -7.83 -25.32 -10.41
CA ARG A 110 -9.24 -25.65 -10.62
C ARG A 110 -9.61 -26.99 -9.98
N LYS A 111 -8.81 -28.03 -10.16
CA LYS A 111 -9.02 -29.37 -9.55
C LYS A 111 -8.99 -29.29 -8.02
N ASN A 112 -8.03 -28.57 -7.46
CA ASN A 112 -7.85 -28.44 -6.01
C ASN A 112 -8.99 -27.62 -5.39
N MET A 113 -9.42 -26.54 -6.03
CA MET A 113 -10.59 -25.78 -5.58
C MET A 113 -11.85 -26.63 -5.58
N VAL A 114 -12.08 -27.46 -6.61
CA VAL A 114 -13.22 -28.39 -6.64
C VAL A 114 -13.18 -29.38 -5.47
N LYS A 115 -11.99 -29.90 -5.12
CA LYS A 115 -11.81 -30.82 -4.00
C LYS A 115 -11.97 -30.16 -2.63
N MET A 116 -11.61 -28.88 -2.51
CA MET A 116 -11.59 -28.17 -1.23
C MET A 116 -12.91 -27.44 -0.92
N ASP A 117 -13.68 -27.04 -1.93
CA ASP A 117 -15.02 -26.45 -1.77
C ASP A 117 -16.09 -27.55 -1.52
N PHE A 118 -15.97 -28.31 -0.43
CA PHE A 118 -17.01 -29.27 0.01
C PHE A 118 -18.32 -28.58 0.47
N ARG A 119 -18.31 -27.25 0.65
CA ARG A 119 -19.44 -26.47 1.23
C ARG A 119 -20.33 -25.75 0.20
N SER A 120 -20.04 -25.84 -1.10
CA SER A 120 -20.87 -25.21 -2.13
C SER A 120 -21.88 -26.21 -2.70
N SER A 121 -23.12 -26.15 -2.22
CA SER A 121 -24.25 -27.00 -2.62
C SER A 121 -24.74 -26.80 -4.06
N ASN A 122 -23.98 -26.14 -4.94
CA ASN A 122 -24.41 -25.83 -6.30
C ASN A 122 -23.40 -26.35 -7.35
N PRO A 123 -23.66 -27.54 -7.95
CA PRO A 123 -22.80 -28.13 -8.96
C PRO A 123 -22.74 -27.35 -10.28
N GLY A 124 -23.67 -26.40 -10.52
CA GLY A 124 -23.84 -25.70 -11.79
C GLY A 124 -23.56 -24.19 -11.81
N GLY A 125 -23.03 -23.60 -10.73
CA GLY A 125 -22.68 -22.18 -10.72
C GLY A 125 -21.36 -21.94 -11.44
N ASN A 126 -21.38 -21.21 -12.55
CA ASN A 126 -20.25 -20.90 -13.43
C ASN A 126 -18.95 -20.59 -12.63
N ARG A 127 -18.07 -21.61 -12.50
CA ARG A 127 -16.82 -21.53 -11.74
C ARG A 127 -15.77 -20.87 -12.63
N LEU A 128 -15.91 -19.58 -12.90
CA LEU A 128 -14.90 -18.88 -13.69
C LEU A 128 -13.54 -19.02 -12.99
N PRO A 129 -12.49 -19.48 -13.69
CA PRO A 129 -11.15 -19.51 -13.13
C PRO A 129 -10.67 -18.06 -12.99
N CYS A 130 -10.49 -17.62 -11.74
CA CYS A 130 -9.77 -16.38 -11.44
C CYS A 130 -8.29 -16.57 -11.82
N PHE A 131 -7.62 -15.49 -12.23
CA PHE A 131 -6.19 -15.42 -12.57
C PHE A 131 -5.79 -16.03 -13.91
N ASN A 132 -6.74 -16.29 -14.82
CA ASN A 132 -6.46 -16.87 -16.13
C ASN A 132 -5.94 -15.84 -17.14
N LYS A 133 -6.31 -14.57 -17.00
CA LYS A 133 -5.83 -13.47 -17.84
C LYS A 133 -4.57 -12.84 -17.25
N ALA A 134 -3.62 -12.47 -18.09
CA ALA A 134 -2.43 -11.69 -17.67
C ALA A 134 -2.82 -10.49 -16.81
N SER A 135 -3.84 -9.75 -17.23
CA SER A 135 -4.35 -8.58 -16.51
C SER A 135 -4.76 -8.90 -15.07
N GLU A 136 -5.36 -10.05 -14.79
CA GLU A 136 -5.75 -10.45 -13.43
C GLU A 136 -4.56 -10.82 -12.55
N ARG A 137 -3.42 -11.18 -13.17
CA ARG A 137 -2.21 -11.55 -12.46
C ARG A 137 -1.35 -10.36 -12.08
N GLU A 138 -1.54 -9.20 -12.71
CA GLU A 138 -0.77 -7.99 -12.44
C GLU A 138 -0.85 -7.54 -10.97
N PRO A 139 0.25 -6.97 -10.43
CA PRO A 139 0.23 -6.37 -9.11
C PRO A 139 -0.59 -5.07 -9.11
N MET A 140 -1.15 -4.73 -7.97
CA MET A 140 -1.93 -3.51 -7.76
C MET A 140 -1.55 -2.85 -6.43
N THR A 141 -1.10 -1.60 -6.49
CA THR A 141 -0.94 -0.74 -5.30
C THR A 141 -2.18 0.13 -5.14
N VAL A 142 -2.90 -0.08 -4.04
CA VAL A 142 -4.11 0.64 -3.67
C VAL A 142 -3.75 1.81 -2.76
N ASN A 143 -3.80 3.01 -3.33
CA ASN A 143 -3.43 4.27 -2.67
C ASN A 143 -4.50 5.37 -2.80
N SER A 144 -5.69 5.02 -3.31
CA SER A 144 -6.83 5.93 -3.41
C SER A 144 -8.14 5.17 -3.54
N LEU A 145 -9.24 5.80 -3.11
CA LEU A 145 -10.59 5.28 -3.33
C LEU A 145 -10.94 5.16 -4.81
N THR A 146 -10.36 6.02 -5.65
CA THR A 146 -10.56 5.98 -7.11
C THR A 146 -10.04 4.69 -7.73
N LYS A 147 -8.91 4.15 -7.26
CA LYS A 147 -8.40 2.84 -7.71
C LYS A 147 -9.33 1.70 -7.31
N VAL A 148 -9.78 1.67 -6.06
CA VAL A 148 -10.73 0.65 -5.56
C VAL A 148 -12.04 0.72 -6.33
N SER A 149 -12.59 1.93 -6.49
CA SER A 149 -13.84 2.18 -7.20
C SER A 149 -13.75 1.85 -8.68
N GLY A 150 -12.60 2.10 -9.31
CA GLY A 150 -12.34 1.71 -10.69
C GLY A 150 -12.33 0.19 -10.85
N PHE A 151 -11.65 -0.52 -9.94
CA PHE A 151 -11.60 -1.98 -9.96
C PHE A 151 -12.98 -2.63 -9.75
N LEU A 152 -13.78 -2.09 -8.82
CA LEU A 152 -15.14 -2.58 -8.52
C LEU A 152 -16.21 -2.07 -9.51
N ASN A 153 -15.84 -1.29 -10.52
CA ASN A 153 -16.77 -0.63 -11.44
C ASN A 153 -17.86 0.22 -10.74
N VAL A 154 -17.50 0.88 -9.64
CA VAL A 154 -18.39 1.77 -8.89
C VAL A 154 -18.62 3.04 -9.69
N THR A 155 -19.91 3.34 -9.94
CA THR A 155 -20.35 4.49 -10.73
C THR A 155 -20.03 5.82 -10.05
N ALA A 156 -20.01 6.92 -10.80
CA ALA A 156 -19.77 8.26 -10.23
C ALA A 156 -20.80 8.64 -9.15
N GLN A 157 -22.06 8.21 -9.27
CA GLN A 157 -23.08 8.48 -8.27
C GLN A 157 -22.83 7.69 -6.98
N GLN A 158 -22.45 6.41 -7.10
CA GLN A 158 -22.10 5.60 -5.94
C GLN A 158 -20.82 6.09 -5.25
N ARG A 159 -19.83 6.58 -6.00
CA ARG A 159 -18.64 7.24 -5.42
C ARG A 159 -19.01 8.45 -4.54
N LYS A 160 -20.05 9.21 -4.91
CA LYS A 160 -20.56 10.30 -4.06
C LYS A 160 -21.16 9.76 -2.77
N VAL A 161 -21.90 8.65 -2.82
CA VAL A 161 -22.46 7.98 -1.63
C VAL A 161 -21.37 7.46 -0.71
N VAL A 162 -20.36 6.77 -1.27
CA VAL A 162 -19.17 6.30 -0.54
C VAL A 162 -18.51 7.46 0.17
N ARG A 163 -18.21 8.54 -0.55
CA ARG A 163 -17.59 9.73 0.02
C ARG A 163 -18.44 10.34 1.14
N ALA A 164 -19.74 10.53 0.90
CA ALA A 164 -20.65 11.14 1.88
C ALA A 164 -20.74 10.32 3.18
N THR A 165 -20.60 9.00 3.08
CA THR A 165 -20.65 8.08 4.23
C THR A 165 -19.30 8.00 4.97
N VAL A 166 -18.20 7.91 4.22
CA VAL A 166 -16.84 7.70 4.75
C VAL A 166 -16.25 8.98 5.33
N CYS A 167 -16.33 10.11 4.60
CA CYS A 167 -15.64 11.34 4.97
C CYS A 167 -15.93 11.80 6.41
N PRO A 168 -17.18 11.84 6.90
CA PRO A 168 -17.44 12.29 8.26
C PRO A 168 -16.80 11.42 9.34
N GLN A 169 -16.59 10.12 9.09
CA GLN A 169 -15.99 9.19 10.05
C GLN A 169 -14.46 9.31 10.05
N VAL A 170 -13.85 9.40 8.87
CA VAL A 170 -12.38 9.38 8.74
C VAL A 170 -11.74 10.76 8.93
N THR A 171 -12.53 11.84 8.93
CA THR A 171 -12.05 13.21 9.16
C THR A 171 -12.32 13.71 10.58
N GLU A 172 -12.68 12.81 11.49
CA GLU A 172 -12.74 13.14 12.91
C GLU A 172 -11.38 13.59 13.42
N HIS A 173 -11.37 14.55 14.34
CA HIS A 173 -10.15 15.19 14.81
C HIS A 173 -9.14 14.15 15.33
N GLN A 174 -9.59 13.16 16.09
CA GLN A 174 -8.75 12.08 16.63
C GLN A 174 -8.14 11.19 15.53
N VAL A 175 -8.91 10.90 14.48
CA VAL A 175 -8.43 10.09 13.34
C VAL A 175 -7.38 10.88 12.56
N TRP A 176 -7.64 12.18 12.35
CA TRP A 176 -6.72 13.10 11.70
C TRP A 176 -5.40 13.25 12.46
N THR A 177 -5.47 13.59 13.75
CA THR A 177 -4.28 13.76 14.60
C THR A 177 -3.51 12.46 14.72
N GLY A 178 -4.20 11.35 15.01
CA GLY A 178 -3.56 10.05 15.18
C GLY A 178 -2.87 9.54 13.91
N ALA A 179 -3.44 9.80 12.73
CA ALA A 179 -2.81 9.46 11.46
C ALA A 179 -1.53 10.29 11.23
N LEU A 180 -1.57 11.60 11.52
CA LEU A 180 -0.42 12.49 11.37
C LEU A 180 0.70 12.14 12.37
N GLU A 181 0.35 11.86 13.63
CA GLU A 181 1.28 11.40 14.66
C GLU A 181 1.95 10.09 14.26
N LEU A 182 1.18 9.13 13.71
CA LEU A 182 1.75 7.87 13.23
C LEU A 182 2.74 8.08 12.08
N ILE A 183 2.44 8.96 11.12
CA ILE A 183 3.34 9.30 10.00
C ILE A 183 4.64 9.90 10.53
N LEU A 184 4.54 10.88 11.42
CA LEU A 184 5.70 11.55 12.00
C LEU A 184 6.50 10.61 12.90
N GLY A 185 5.83 9.71 13.62
CA GLY A 185 6.47 8.67 14.43
C GLY A 185 7.25 7.67 13.60
N GLU A 186 6.67 7.14 12.51
CA GLU A 186 7.38 6.27 11.57
C GLU A 186 8.58 6.99 10.94
N LEU A 187 8.40 8.24 10.50
CA LEU A 187 9.50 9.07 9.98
C LEU A 187 10.62 9.24 11.01
N LYS A 188 10.28 9.53 12.27
CA LYS A 188 11.25 9.70 13.34
C LYS A 188 12.13 8.46 13.50
N SER A 189 11.50 7.27 13.60
CA SER A 189 12.23 6.01 13.77
C SER A 189 13.17 5.71 12.59
N GLU A 190 12.73 5.99 11.37
CA GLU A 190 13.55 5.77 10.16
C GLU A 190 14.69 6.77 10.04
N ILE A 191 14.45 8.04 10.37
CA ILE A 191 15.48 9.08 10.45
C ILE A 191 16.53 8.73 11.51
N GLU A 192 16.11 8.28 12.69
CA GLU A 192 17.03 7.86 13.76
C GLU A 192 17.87 6.64 13.34
N HIS A 193 17.26 5.69 12.64
CA HIS A 193 17.99 4.56 12.06
C HIS A 193 19.03 5.01 11.03
N LEU A 194 18.65 5.90 10.10
CA LEU A 194 19.56 6.42 9.07
C LEU A 194 20.66 7.29 9.66
N GLU A 195 20.37 8.16 10.62
CA GLU A 195 21.37 9.03 11.26
C GLU A 195 22.49 8.21 11.90
N SER A 196 22.15 7.05 12.48
CA SER A 196 23.14 6.13 13.08
C SER A 196 24.11 5.53 12.06
N ARG A 197 23.70 5.40 10.79
CA ARG A 197 24.49 4.80 9.70
C ARG A 197 25.18 5.86 8.83
N PHE A 198 24.44 6.89 8.44
CA PHE A 198 24.82 7.92 7.49
C PHE A 198 24.33 9.29 7.96
N PRO A 199 25.05 9.95 8.90
CA PRO A 199 24.65 11.25 9.41
C PRO A 199 24.82 12.31 8.33
N SER A 200 23.72 12.77 7.74
CA SER A 200 23.69 13.90 6.81
C SER A 200 23.11 15.15 7.47
N ARG A 201 23.31 16.32 6.85
CA ARG A 201 22.71 17.58 7.31
C ARG A 201 21.19 17.49 7.22
N GLU A 202 20.69 16.94 6.12
CA GLU A 202 19.29 16.76 5.80
C GLU A 202 18.60 15.86 6.83
N VAL A 203 19.21 14.70 7.16
CA VAL A 203 18.69 13.77 8.17
C VAL A 203 18.61 14.43 9.56
N LYS A 204 19.64 15.20 9.95
CA LYS A 204 19.65 15.94 11.22
C LYS A 204 18.58 17.02 11.28
N MET A 205 18.41 17.80 10.21
CA MET A 205 17.37 18.82 10.12
C MET A 205 15.98 18.18 10.16
N GLY A 206 15.74 17.13 9.37
CA GLY A 206 14.50 16.38 9.37
C GLY A 206 14.13 15.86 10.77
N LYS A 207 15.11 15.33 11.53
CA LYS A 207 14.91 14.90 12.92
C LYS A 207 14.42 16.04 13.83
N GLN A 208 15.02 17.22 13.73
CA GLN A 208 14.63 18.39 14.51
C GLN A 208 13.21 18.85 14.17
N ILE A 209 12.88 18.88 12.87
CA ILE A 209 11.56 19.27 12.39
C ILE A 209 10.49 18.29 12.88
N VAL A 210 10.72 16.97 12.73
CA VAL A 210 9.78 15.93 13.21
C VAL A 210 9.56 16.03 14.72
N ALA A 211 10.62 16.23 15.49
CA ALA A 211 10.51 16.42 16.94
C ALA A 211 9.70 17.68 17.30
N GLY A 212 9.87 18.77 16.52
CA GLY A 212 9.06 19.98 16.64
C GLY A 212 7.57 19.72 16.38
N CYS A 213 7.24 19.08 15.25
CA CYS A 213 5.85 18.72 14.90
C CYS A 213 5.19 17.87 16.00
N LEU A 214 5.87 16.81 16.45
CA LEU A 214 5.35 15.91 17.49
C LEU A 214 5.14 16.64 18.82
N LYS A 215 6.03 17.58 19.17
CA LYS A 215 5.85 18.40 20.39
C LYS A 215 4.61 19.29 20.29
N VAL A 216 4.37 19.92 19.13
CA VAL A 216 3.16 20.74 18.92
C VAL A 216 1.90 19.87 18.96
N LEU A 217 1.93 18.66 18.38
CA LEU A 217 0.81 17.71 18.41
C LEU A 217 0.54 17.14 19.81
N ASP A 218 1.57 16.82 20.59
CA ASP A 218 1.39 16.39 21.99
C ASP A 218 0.77 17.53 22.83
N ILE A 219 1.21 18.77 22.59
CA ILE A 219 0.57 19.98 23.11
C ILE A 219 -0.85 20.18 22.55
N ALA A 220 -1.31 19.46 21.54
CA ALA A 220 -2.69 19.48 21.03
C ALA A 220 -3.56 18.32 21.56
N VAL A 221 -3.00 17.11 21.76
CA VAL A 221 -3.76 15.86 21.91
C VAL A 221 -3.91 15.36 23.35
N SER A 222 -3.04 15.72 24.29
CA SER A 222 -3.15 15.23 25.68
C SER A 222 -4.40 15.74 26.42
N TYR A 223 -5.48 14.99 26.32
CA TYR A 223 -6.63 15.00 27.23
C TYR A 223 -6.37 13.98 28.34
N ASN A 224 -6.40 14.42 29.59
CA ASN A 224 -6.47 13.51 30.73
C ASN A 224 -7.96 13.16 30.97
N PRO A 225 -8.42 11.94 30.66
CA PRO A 225 -9.81 11.53 30.85
C PRO A 225 -10.24 11.49 32.33
N ASP A 226 -9.29 11.44 33.27
CA ASP A 226 -9.56 11.44 34.71
C ASP A 226 -9.73 12.86 35.29
N SER A 227 -9.55 13.90 34.47
CA SER A 227 -9.81 15.28 34.88
C SER A 227 -11.28 15.61 34.61
N SER A 228 -12.09 15.67 35.66
CA SER A 228 -13.47 16.18 35.64
C SER A 228 -13.51 17.65 35.17
N SER A 229 -13.38 17.86 33.86
CA SER A 229 -13.04 19.12 33.19
C SER A 229 -14.25 19.87 32.61
N TRP A 230 -15.47 19.35 32.79
CA TRP A 230 -16.69 20.09 32.43
C TRP A 230 -16.86 21.39 33.26
N MET A 231 -16.00 21.60 34.27
CA MET A 231 -15.91 22.80 35.12
C MET A 231 -14.64 23.65 34.93
N ARG A 232 -13.77 23.40 33.93
CA ARG A 232 -12.63 24.31 33.71
C ARG A 232 -13.12 25.65 33.19
N VAL A 233 -13.20 26.63 34.10
CA VAL A 233 -13.33 28.05 33.78
C VAL A 233 -12.08 28.45 32.98
N ALA A 234 -12.27 29.19 31.88
CA ALA A 234 -11.16 29.76 31.12
C ALA A 234 -10.17 30.43 32.10
N PRO A 235 -8.84 30.28 31.92
CA PRO A 235 -7.86 30.81 32.85
C PRO A 235 -8.14 32.30 33.10
N ALA A 236 -8.20 32.68 34.37
CA ALA A 236 -8.45 34.06 34.75
C ALA A 236 -7.39 34.95 34.07
N LYS A 237 -7.83 36.04 33.42
CA LYS A 237 -6.96 37.04 32.80
C LYS A 237 -5.95 37.56 33.85
N GLY A 238 -4.77 36.95 33.97
CA GLY A 238 -3.81 37.35 35.00
C GLY A 238 -2.69 36.36 35.33
N GLU A 239 -2.85 35.05 35.09
CA GLU A 239 -1.71 34.13 35.28
C GLU A 239 -0.81 34.12 34.05
N VAL A 240 0.32 34.82 34.17
CA VAL A 240 1.39 34.91 33.19
C VAL A 240 2.12 33.57 33.12
N SER A 241 1.52 32.59 32.46
CA SER A 241 2.31 31.68 31.64
C SER A 241 2.86 32.50 30.47
N PRO A 242 4.09 32.24 29.97
CA PRO A 242 4.59 32.97 28.81
C PRO A 242 3.55 32.89 27.70
N PRO A 243 3.32 33.96 26.91
CA PRO A 243 2.34 33.94 25.85
C PRO A 243 2.85 32.93 24.81
N THR A 244 2.50 31.66 24.97
CA THR A 244 2.60 30.72 23.87
C THR A 244 1.51 31.18 22.92
N THR A 245 1.92 31.94 21.91
CA THR A 245 1.05 32.31 20.80
C THR A 245 0.27 31.07 20.40
N PRO A 246 -1.08 31.12 20.37
CA PRO A 246 -1.88 29.96 20.10
C PRO A 246 -1.42 29.38 18.76
N HIS A 247 -0.94 28.14 18.80
CA HIS A 247 -0.42 27.48 17.61
C HIS A 247 -1.55 27.37 16.60
N LYS A 248 -1.21 27.50 15.32
CA LYS A 248 -2.15 27.18 14.24
C LYS A 248 -1.76 25.88 13.58
N TRP A 249 -2.70 25.26 12.88
CA TRP A 249 -2.37 24.19 11.94
C TRP A 249 -1.42 24.68 10.83
N GLU A 250 -1.40 25.98 10.55
CA GLU A 250 -0.42 26.65 9.70
C GLU A 250 1.04 26.40 10.16
N ASP A 251 1.32 26.45 11.46
CA ASP A 251 2.67 26.21 11.97
C ASP A 251 3.14 24.77 11.67
N ILE A 252 2.24 23.79 11.83
CA ILE A 252 2.51 22.39 11.52
C ILE A 252 2.66 22.19 10.01
N LEU A 253 1.85 22.87 9.20
CA LEU A 253 1.93 22.82 7.75
C LEU A 253 3.31 23.29 7.26
N GLU A 254 3.80 24.44 7.72
CA GLU A 254 5.12 24.95 7.33
C GLU A 254 6.23 23.98 7.74
N MET A 255 6.19 23.44 8.96
CA MET A 255 7.15 22.41 9.39
C MET A 255 7.07 21.15 8.51
N VAL A 256 5.88 20.69 8.12
CA VAL A 256 5.75 19.52 7.24
C VAL A 256 6.23 19.82 5.81
N ILE A 257 6.05 21.05 5.32
CA ILE A 257 6.61 21.48 4.03
C ILE A 257 8.13 21.42 4.08
N ASP A 258 8.74 22.07 5.09
CA ASP A 258 10.19 22.05 5.29
C ASP A 258 10.73 20.63 5.45
N LEU A 259 10.00 19.76 6.16
CA LEU A 259 10.36 18.35 6.33
C LEU A 259 10.40 17.61 4.99
N VAL A 260 9.35 17.75 4.18
CA VAL A 260 9.25 17.10 2.87
C VAL A 260 10.35 17.60 1.94
N ASP A 261 10.62 18.90 1.93
CA ASP A 261 11.65 19.51 1.09
C ASP A 261 13.05 19.10 1.53
N CYS A 262 13.31 19.05 2.84
CA CYS A 262 14.57 18.63 3.40
C CYS A 262 14.90 17.16 3.09
N LEU A 263 13.91 16.27 3.14
CA LEU A 263 14.10 14.82 2.98
C LEU A 263 13.82 14.30 1.56
N ARG A 264 13.44 15.18 0.62
CA ARG A 264 13.03 14.81 -0.74
C ARG A 264 14.05 13.94 -1.49
N GLU A 265 15.32 14.28 -1.35
CA GLU A 265 16.43 13.62 -2.06
C GLU A 265 16.97 12.38 -1.33
N VAL A 266 16.50 12.11 -0.10
CA VAL A 266 16.89 10.94 0.69
C VAL A 266 16.04 9.74 0.25
N LYS A 267 16.58 8.94 -0.67
CA LYS A 267 15.85 7.83 -1.32
C LYS A 267 15.28 6.81 -0.33
N GLU A 268 16.01 6.55 0.74
CA GLU A 268 15.69 5.59 1.81
C GLU A 268 14.43 5.99 2.58
N LEU A 269 14.10 7.29 2.62
CA LEU A 269 12.91 7.83 3.30
C LEU A 269 11.75 8.13 2.33
N SER A 270 11.92 7.82 1.04
CA SER A 270 10.99 8.26 0.00
C SER A 270 9.54 7.78 0.21
N LEU A 271 9.32 6.61 0.82
CA LEU A 271 7.98 6.10 1.10
C LEU A 271 7.29 6.90 2.21
N GLU A 272 8.01 7.15 3.30
CA GLU A 272 7.50 7.87 4.47
C GLU A 272 7.32 9.36 4.15
N VAL A 273 8.26 9.97 3.41
CA VAL A 273 8.15 11.36 2.95
C VAL A 273 6.94 11.56 2.04
N LYS A 274 6.64 10.61 1.14
CA LYS A 274 5.41 10.65 0.33
C LYS A 274 4.15 10.67 1.19
N LYS A 275 4.15 9.99 2.34
CA LYS A 275 2.99 10.00 3.26
C LYS A 275 2.83 11.33 3.98
N ALA A 276 3.92 11.94 4.44
CA ALA A 276 3.88 13.31 4.96
C ALA A 276 3.41 14.31 3.88
N GLU A 277 3.89 14.15 2.64
CA GLU A 277 3.47 14.97 1.51
C GLU A 277 1.96 14.87 1.23
N VAL A 278 1.41 13.66 1.29
CA VAL A 278 -0.04 13.44 1.14
C VAL A 278 -0.85 14.21 2.19
N MET A 279 -0.36 14.30 3.43
CA MET A 279 -1.06 15.02 4.51
C MET A 279 -1.06 16.54 4.34
N LYS A 280 -0.16 17.12 3.53
CA LYS A 280 -0.19 18.55 3.19
C LYS A 280 -1.56 18.98 2.66
N GLU A 281 -2.21 18.13 1.85
CA GLU A 281 -3.54 18.41 1.28
C GLU A 281 -4.54 18.79 2.38
N GLY A 282 -4.63 17.99 3.44
CA GLY A 282 -5.54 18.26 4.56
C GLY A 282 -5.09 19.45 5.40
N LEU A 283 -3.79 19.55 5.71
CA LEU A 283 -3.21 20.66 6.48
C LEU A 283 -3.51 22.03 5.82
N TYR A 284 -3.37 22.14 4.49
CA TYR A 284 -3.72 23.36 3.76
C TYR A 284 -5.19 23.78 3.95
N GLN A 285 -6.13 22.83 4.10
CA GLN A 285 -7.54 23.17 4.29
C GLN A 285 -7.83 23.73 5.68
N ILE A 286 -7.08 23.28 6.69
CA ILE A 286 -7.33 23.60 8.10
C ILE A 286 -6.34 24.62 8.68
N ARG A 287 -5.40 25.16 7.87
CA ARG A 287 -4.31 26.03 8.32
C ARG A 287 -4.73 27.18 9.25
N GLU A 288 -5.89 27.79 9.01
CA GLU A 288 -6.38 28.93 9.79
C GLU A 288 -6.98 28.55 11.15
N ILE A 289 -7.20 27.26 11.40
CA ILE A 289 -7.77 26.78 12.64
C ILE A 289 -6.68 26.79 13.73
N ARG A 290 -7.05 27.27 14.91
CA ARG A 290 -6.17 27.30 16.07
C ARG A 290 -6.06 25.92 16.73
N ILE A 291 -4.92 25.68 17.34
CA ILE A 291 -4.55 24.56 18.19
C ILE A 291 -4.29 25.18 19.56
N ASP A 292 -5.32 25.25 20.40
CA ASP A 292 -5.21 25.87 21.72
C ASP A 292 -5.88 25.00 22.79
N LYS A 293 -5.12 24.64 23.82
CA LYS A 293 -5.60 23.90 25.00
C LYS A 293 -6.13 24.78 26.13
N ASN A 294 -5.83 26.08 26.10
CA ASN A 294 -6.21 27.02 27.14
C ASN A 294 -7.62 27.59 26.94
N ILE A 295 -8.37 27.05 25.97
CA ILE A 295 -9.76 27.39 25.72
C ILE A 295 -10.70 26.43 26.45
N GLY A 296 -11.94 26.88 26.70
CA GLY A 296 -12.94 26.04 27.36
C GLY A 296 -13.31 24.82 26.51
N TYR A 297 -13.80 23.76 27.17
CA TYR A 297 -14.25 22.51 26.52
C TYR A 297 -15.15 22.76 25.30
N ARG A 298 -16.09 23.70 25.41
CA ARG A 298 -17.02 24.07 24.32
C ARG A 298 -16.29 24.60 23.09
N ASP A 299 -15.28 25.43 23.28
CA ASP A 299 -14.51 26.02 22.20
C ASP A 299 -13.58 24.99 21.56
N ASN A 300 -13.04 24.06 22.36
CA ASN A 300 -12.27 22.92 21.83
C ASN A 300 -13.15 22.01 20.96
N CYS A 301 -14.33 21.60 21.45
CA CYS A 301 -15.27 20.82 20.65
C CYS A 301 -15.72 21.57 19.37
N HIS A 302 -15.81 22.90 19.44
CA HIS A 302 -16.09 23.71 18.26
C HIS A 302 -14.97 23.64 17.24
N GLN A 303 -13.70 23.76 17.66
CA GLN A 303 -12.53 23.61 16.78
C GLN A 303 -12.44 22.22 16.16
N GLU A 304 -12.63 21.16 16.95
CA GLU A 304 -12.67 19.78 16.46
C GLU A 304 -13.79 19.58 15.41
N SER A 305 -14.98 20.14 15.68
CA SER A 305 -16.09 20.11 14.72
C SER A 305 -15.79 20.92 13.46
N LEU A 306 -15.04 22.02 13.56
CA LEU A 306 -14.62 22.83 12.40
C LEU A 306 -13.63 22.07 11.53
N VAL A 307 -12.62 21.41 12.12
CA VAL A 307 -11.67 20.55 11.41
C VAL A 307 -12.42 19.48 10.62
N LYS A 308 -13.29 18.71 11.31
CA LYS A 308 -14.13 17.67 10.68
C LYS A 308 -14.97 18.24 9.54
N LYS A 309 -15.67 19.36 9.77
CA LYS A 309 -16.54 20.00 8.77
C LYS A 309 -15.76 20.45 7.53
N ILE A 310 -14.59 21.05 7.71
CA ILE A 310 -13.75 21.55 6.63
C ILE A 310 -13.18 20.38 5.83
N LEU A 311 -12.55 19.41 6.48
CA LEU A 311 -11.95 18.24 5.82
C LEU A 311 -13.02 17.40 5.11
N THR A 312 -14.17 17.12 5.75
CA THR A 312 -15.31 16.43 5.11
C THR A 312 -15.74 17.12 3.82
N LYS A 313 -15.79 18.45 3.81
CA LYS A 313 -16.23 19.22 2.64
C LYS A 313 -15.16 19.26 1.55
N ARG A 314 -13.89 19.42 1.93
CA ARG A 314 -12.78 19.75 1.02
C ARG A 314 -12.03 18.54 0.48
N LEU A 315 -11.89 17.47 1.26
CA LEU A 315 -11.24 16.25 0.78
C LEU A 315 -12.17 15.55 -0.22
N GLY A 316 -11.66 15.37 -1.44
CA GLY A 316 -12.36 14.76 -2.56
C GLY A 316 -12.26 13.23 -2.55
N HIS A 317 -13.08 12.54 -3.35
CA HIS A 317 -13.01 11.08 -3.48
C HIS A 317 -11.65 10.59 -3.99
N SER A 318 -11.01 11.34 -4.88
CA SER A 318 -9.67 11.01 -5.40
C SER A 318 -8.53 11.43 -4.48
N SER A 319 -8.81 12.04 -3.33
CA SER A 319 -7.79 12.54 -2.39
C SER A 319 -6.98 11.37 -1.82
N PRO A 320 -5.65 11.35 -2.00
CA PRO A 320 -4.77 10.42 -1.31
C PRO A 320 -4.79 10.65 0.21
N CYS A 321 -5.00 11.90 0.66
CA CYS A 321 -5.11 12.23 2.08
C CYS A 321 -6.32 11.55 2.71
N LEU A 322 -7.48 11.65 2.07
CA LEU A 322 -8.69 10.93 2.49
C LEU A 322 -8.47 9.42 2.56
N PHE A 323 -7.74 8.86 1.59
CA PHE A 323 -7.45 7.44 1.57
C PHE A 323 -6.55 7.01 2.72
N THR A 324 -5.49 7.76 3.03
CA THR A 324 -4.62 7.51 4.19
C THR A 324 -5.41 7.57 5.50
N LEU A 325 -6.32 8.53 5.64
CA LEU A 325 -7.20 8.61 6.82
C LEU A 325 -8.13 7.40 6.92
N LEU A 326 -8.67 6.92 5.79
CA LEU A 326 -9.51 5.72 5.76
C LEU A 326 -8.73 4.46 6.15
N THR A 327 -7.51 4.26 5.63
CA THR A 327 -6.70 3.10 6.00
C THR A 327 -6.31 3.15 7.47
N TYR A 328 -6.03 4.33 8.00
CA TYR A 328 -5.75 4.53 9.42
C TYR A 328 -6.98 4.21 10.27
N TYR A 329 -8.14 4.74 9.90
CA TYR A 329 -9.41 4.48 10.58
C TYR A 329 -9.76 2.98 10.63
N LEU A 330 -9.63 2.27 9.50
CA LEU A 330 -10.02 0.86 9.41
C LEU A 330 -9.01 -0.10 10.05
N TYR A 331 -7.71 0.20 9.92
CA TYR A 331 -6.65 -0.77 10.18
C TYR A 331 -5.52 -0.27 11.09
N GLY A 332 -5.59 0.99 11.56
CA GLY A 332 -4.50 1.63 12.30
C GLY A 332 -3.21 1.75 11.46
N SER A 333 -3.33 1.78 10.13
CA SER A 333 -2.19 1.78 9.21
C SER A 333 -2.30 2.92 8.20
N ILE A 334 -1.20 3.63 8.01
CA ILE A 334 -1.06 4.73 7.05
C ILE A 334 -0.46 4.28 5.71
N ARG A 335 0.00 3.03 5.63
CA ARG A 335 0.68 2.48 4.45
C ARG A 335 -0.31 2.16 3.34
N ASP A 336 0.13 2.34 2.10
CA ASP A 336 -0.63 1.89 0.93
C ASP A 336 -0.76 0.37 0.96
N ILE A 337 -1.86 -0.15 0.40
CA ILE A 337 -2.12 -1.59 0.38
C ILE A 337 -1.56 -2.16 -0.92
N GLU A 338 -0.66 -3.13 -0.82
CA GLU A 338 -0.14 -3.86 -1.97
C GLU A 338 -0.83 -5.21 -2.15
N VAL A 339 -1.32 -5.45 -3.37
CA VAL A 339 -1.87 -6.73 -3.80
C VAL A 339 -0.98 -7.26 -4.91
N GLU A 340 -0.45 -8.46 -4.75
CA GLU A 340 0.56 -8.99 -5.67
C GLU A 340 -0.06 -9.61 -6.92
N VAL A 341 -1.26 -10.16 -6.77
CA VAL A 341 -2.07 -10.75 -7.83
C VAL A 341 -3.49 -10.20 -7.67
N ARG A 342 -3.87 -9.20 -8.47
CA ARG A 342 -5.10 -8.43 -8.22
C ARG A 342 -6.41 -9.21 -8.45
N GLY A 343 -6.36 -10.28 -9.24
CA GLY A 343 -7.52 -11.09 -9.59
C GLY A 343 -8.66 -10.29 -10.20
N GLY A 344 -9.89 -10.59 -9.77
CA GLY A 344 -11.09 -10.03 -10.36
C GLY A 344 -12.35 -10.28 -9.53
N VAL A 345 -13.45 -9.67 -9.98
CA VAL A 345 -14.79 -9.88 -9.40
C VAL A 345 -15.59 -10.78 -10.34
N CYS A 346 -16.08 -11.91 -9.84
CA CYS A 346 -16.89 -12.86 -10.59
C CYS A 346 -18.29 -12.99 -10.00
N ALA A 347 -19.32 -13.01 -10.83
CA ALA A 347 -20.68 -13.32 -10.37
C ALA A 347 -20.80 -14.82 -10.02
N ILE A 348 -21.48 -15.13 -8.92
CA ILE A 348 -21.80 -16.49 -8.49
C ILE A 348 -23.29 -16.72 -8.75
N GLY A 349 -23.62 -17.82 -9.44
CA GLY A 349 -25.02 -18.23 -9.62
C GLY A 349 -25.84 -17.24 -10.47
N ARG A 350 -27.04 -16.85 -9.99
CA ARG A 350 -27.97 -15.99 -10.73
C ARG A 350 -27.72 -14.48 -10.53
N GLY A 351 -26.52 -14.08 -10.08
CA GLY A 351 -26.10 -12.68 -10.03
C GLY A 351 -26.47 -11.89 -8.77
N ASP A 352 -26.89 -12.59 -7.71
CA ASP A 352 -27.16 -12.03 -6.38
C ASP A 352 -25.95 -12.10 -5.44
N ARG A 353 -24.92 -12.85 -5.80
CA ARG A 353 -23.67 -12.98 -5.05
C ARG A 353 -22.48 -12.80 -5.97
N PHE A 354 -21.46 -12.13 -5.47
CA PHE A 354 -20.21 -11.87 -6.18
C PHE A 354 -19.04 -12.43 -5.37
N ARG A 355 -17.98 -12.83 -6.07
CA ARG A 355 -16.72 -13.28 -5.48
C ARG A 355 -15.62 -12.33 -5.86
N LEU A 356 -14.93 -11.78 -4.87
CA LEU A 356 -13.64 -11.10 -5.07
C LEU A 356 -12.51 -12.11 -4.87
N CYS A 357 -11.75 -12.36 -5.94
CA CYS A 357 -10.52 -13.12 -5.92
C CYS A 357 -9.33 -12.15 -5.87
N MET A 358 -8.43 -12.29 -4.90
CA MET A 358 -7.13 -11.64 -4.88
C MET A 358 -6.08 -12.62 -4.38
N GLY A 359 -4.80 -12.32 -4.61
CA GLY A 359 -3.77 -13.20 -4.10
C GLY A 359 -2.41 -12.61 -3.81
N LYS A 360 -1.60 -13.45 -3.16
CA LYS A 360 -0.27 -13.14 -2.61
C LYS A 360 0.70 -14.28 -2.89
N ILE A 361 1.94 -13.95 -3.25
CA ILE A 361 3.01 -14.91 -3.50
C ILE A 361 3.92 -14.92 -2.26
N LEU A 362 4.13 -16.11 -1.71
CA LEU A 362 4.91 -16.33 -0.50
C LEU A 362 6.30 -16.86 -0.84
N THR A 363 7.29 -16.40 -0.09
CA THR A 363 8.69 -16.84 -0.23
C THR A 363 9.00 -18.09 0.58
N SER A 364 8.18 -18.43 1.58
CA SER A 364 8.34 -19.59 2.46
C SER A 364 6.99 -20.19 2.84
N HIS A 365 6.95 -21.51 3.03
CA HIS A 365 5.76 -22.27 3.44
C HIS A 365 5.62 -22.35 4.96
N GLU A 366 6.49 -21.71 5.72
CA GLU A 366 6.39 -21.61 7.17
C GLU A 366 5.06 -20.98 7.58
N GLU A 367 4.42 -21.54 8.61
CA GLU A 367 3.07 -21.13 9.05
C GLU A 367 2.99 -19.63 9.36
N GLU A 368 4.03 -19.04 9.93
CA GLU A 368 4.06 -17.61 10.22
C GLU A 368 3.94 -16.76 8.94
N MET A 369 4.67 -17.14 7.88
CA MET A 369 4.61 -16.49 6.57
C MET A 369 3.23 -16.65 5.95
N VAL A 370 2.65 -17.86 6.02
CA VAL A 370 1.31 -18.14 5.49
C VAL A 370 0.26 -17.28 6.19
N TRP A 371 0.25 -17.25 7.53
CA TRP A 371 -0.71 -16.47 8.30
C TRP A 371 -0.52 -14.96 8.15
N ARG A 372 0.72 -14.48 8.01
CA ARG A 372 1.01 -13.09 7.67
C ARG A 372 0.41 -12.74 6.32
N GLY A 373 0.60 -13.59 5.31
CA GLY A 373 0.02 -13.41 3.99
C GLY A 373 -1.51 -13.40 4.01
N VAL A 374 -2.14 -14.30 4.75
CA VAL A 374 -3.60 -14.35 4.95
C VAL A 374 -4.10 -13.03 5.57
N LYS A 375 -3.45 -12.55 6.64
CA LYS A 375 -3.84 -11.31 7.32
C LYS A 375 -3.70 -10.06 6.42
N GLN A 376 -2.64 -9.99 5.62
CA GLN A 376 -2.44 -8.88 4.68
C GLN A 376 -3.52 -8.89 3.59
N LEU A 377 -3.79 -10.06 3.01
CA LEU A 377 -4.77 -10.21 1.95
C LEU A 377 -6.21 -9.98 2.46
N ASP A 378 -6.53 -10.40 3.69
CA ASP A 378 -7.80 -10.11 4.36
C ASP A 378 -8.02 -8.60 4.53
N ARG A 379 -7.00 -7.85 4.97
CA ARG A 379 -7.07 -6.38 5.07
C ARG A 379 -7.29 -5.74 3.70
N ALA A 380 -6.58 -6.21 2.69
CA ALA A 380 -6.74 -5.71 1.32
C ALA A 380 -8.16 -5.94 0.82
N MET A 381 -8.63 -7.19 0.79
CA MET A 381 -9.98 -7.53 0.33
C MET A 381 -11.08 -6.91 1.18
N GLY A 382 -10.86 -6.77 2.50
CA GLY A 382 -11.77 -6.10 3.43
C GLY A 382 -12.06 -4.66 3.04
N LEU A 383 -11.06 -3.92 2.53
CA LEU A 383 -11.25 -2.56 2.01
C LEU A 383 -12.21 -2.58 0.80
N PHE A 384 -12.03 -3.52 -0.13
CA PHE A 384 -12.90 -3.62 -1.30
C PHE A 384 -14.33 -3.97 -0.90
N LYS A 385 -14.50 -4.89 0.05
CA LYS A 385 -15.83 -5.23 0.60
C LYS A 385 -16.49 -4.04 1.30
N PHE A 386 -15.75 -3.30 2.12
CA PHE A 386 -16.25 -2.09 2.76
C PHE A 386 -16.75 -1.07 1.72
N ILE A 387 -15.98 -0.84 0.64
CA ILE A 387 -16.39 0.07 -0.43
C ILE A 387 -17.58 -0.47 -1.24
N TRP A 388 -17.63 -1.77 -1.50
CA TRP A 388 -18.76 -2.42 -2.18
C TRP A 388 -20.07 -2.21 -1.42
N GLU A 389 -20.07 -2.47 -0.11
CA GLU A 389 -21.23 -2.32 0.77
C GLU A 389 -21.62 -0.84 0.90
N THR A 390 -20.64 0.04 1.14
CA THR A 390 -20.89 1.48 1.27
C THR A 390 -21.41 2.11 -0.02
N ALA A 391 -20.98 1.60 -1.17
CA ALA A 391 -21.47 2.03 -2.49
C ALA A 391 -22.91 1.59 -2.78
N GLY A 392 -23.51 0.75 -1.93
CA GLY A 392 -24.82 0.16 -2.18
C GLY A 392 -24.83 -0.72 -3.44
N MET A 393 -23.73 -1.43 -3.70
CA MET A 393 -23.66 -2.38 -4.80
C MET A 393 -24.68 -3.51 -4.58
N LYS A 394 -25.31 -3.97 -5.66
CA LYS A 394 -26.30 -5.05 -5.58
C LYS A 394 -25.59 -6.38 -5.34
N GLY A 395 -26.11 -7.16 -4.38
CA GLY A 395 -25.64 -8.51 -4.09
C GLY A 395 -24.45 -8.55 -3.12
N ASP A 396 -24.23 -9.72 -2.52
CA ASP A 396 -23.22 -9.90 -1.48
C ASP A 396 -21.84 -10.13 -2.08
N LEU A 397 -20.82 -9.41 -1.61
CA LEU A 397 -19.42 -9.66 -1.98
C LEU A 397 -18.76 -10.65 -1.01
N VAL A 398 -18.49 -11.85 -1.51
CA VAL A 398 -17.74 -12.90 -0.82
C VAL A 398 -16.26 -12.76 -1.13
N LEU A 399 -15.41 -12.85 -0.10
CA LEU A 399 -13.97 -12.72 -0.24
C LEU A 399 -13.30 -14.09 -0.36
N GLN A 400 -12.43 -14.24 -1.36
CA GLN A 400 -11.65 -15.45 -1.60
C GLN A 400 -10.19 -15.08 -1.84
N GLY A 401 -9.32 -15.46 -0.90
CA GLY A 401 -7.88 -15.22 -1.01
C GLY A 401 -7.13 -16.40 -1.61
N HIS A 402 -6.08 -16.11 -2.38
CA HIS A 402 -5.21 -17.11 -2.98
C HIS A 402 -3.76 -16.83 -2.60
N LEU A 403 -3.09 -17.83 -2.03
CA LEU A 403 -1.68 -17.76 -1.69
C LEU A 403 -0.94 -18.78 -2.53
N TRP A 404 0.22 -18.42 -3.09
CA TRP A 404 1.08 -19.36 -3.80
C TRP A 404 2.42 -19.49 -3.11
N CYS A 405 2.89 -20.73 -2.93
CA CYS A 405 4.16 -20.99 -2.28
C CYS A 405 4.82 -22.25 -2.84
N ILE A 406 6.15 -22.27 -2.85
CA ILE A 406 6.96 -23.40 -3.29
C ILE A 406 7.16 -24.38 -2.13
N GLY A 407 7.08 -25.68 -2.42
CA GLY A 407 7.37 -26.74 -1.45
C GLY A 407 6.30 -26.89 -0.36
N THR A 408 5.06 -26.51 -0.68
CA THR A 408 3.90 -26.72 0.20
C THR A 408 2.90 -27.67 -0.43
N HIS A 409 1.94 -28.15 0.35
CA HIS A 409 0.78 -28.87 -0.19
C HIS A 409 -0.40 -27.92 -0.31
N SER A 410 -1.19 -28.11 -1.37
CA SER A 410 -2.37 -27.27 -1.56
C SER A 410 -3.40 -27.56 -0.47
N ARG A 411 -3.95 -26.52 0.17
CA ARG A 411 -4.96 -26.65 1.24
C ARG A 411 -5.84 -25.40 1.36
N SER A 412 -7.00 -25.55 1.98
CA SER A 412 -7.89 -24.44 2.33
C SER A 412 -7.68 -23.98 3.77
N LEU A 413 -7.73 -22.67 3.99
CA LEU A 413 -7.66 -21.99 5.28
C LEU A 413 -8.92 -21.13 5.46
N THR A 414 -9.32 -20.90 6.70
CA THR A 414 -10.43 -19.98 7.02
C THR A 414 -9.94 -18.94 8.00
N TYR A 415 -10.25 -17.67 7.73
CA TYR A 415 -9.90 -16.55 8.59
C TYR A 415 -11.02 -15.51 8.56
N ARG A 416 -11.55 -15.14 9.73
CA ARG A 416 -12.66 -14.18 9.89
C ARG A 416 -13.88 -14.46 9.00
N GLY A 417 -14.17 -15.75 8.77
CA GLY A 417 -15.27 -16.19 7.90
C GLY A 417 -14.98 -16.16 6.39
N ASN A 418 -13.81 -15.69 5.98
CA ASN A 418 -13.34 -15.69 4.59
C ASN A 418 -12.53 -16.96 4.29
N THR A 419 -12.59 -17.41 3.03
CA THR A 419 -11.87 -18.61 2.57
C THR A 419 -10.58 -18.22 1.88
N PHE A 420 -9.49 -18.91 2.21
CA PHE A 420 -8.18 -18.73 1.60
C PHE A 420 -7.68 -20.07 1.07
N PHE A 421 -7.10 -20.07 -0.13
CA PHE A 421 -6.48 -21.26 -0.71
C PHE A 421 -4.98 -21.08 -0.77
N LEU A 422 -4.24 -21.97 -0.14
CA LEU A 422 -2.80 -22.11 -0.35
C LEU A 422 -2.60 -23.07 -1.51
N HIS A 423 -1.99 -22.59 -2.59
CA HIS A 423 -1.66 -23.34 -3.79
C HIS A 423 -0.17 -23.65 -3.79
N ALA A 424 0.15 -24.90 -4.08
CA ALA A 424 1.52 -25.32 -4.30
C ALA A 424 2.01 -24.85 -5.68
N ILE A 425 3.20 -24.26 -5.71
CA ILE A 425 4.00 -24.10 -6.93
C ILE A 425 4.90 -25.33 -7.00
N ASP A 426 4.56 -26.27 -7.88
CA ASP A 426 5.25 -27.56 -8.03
C ASP A 426 5.69 -27.80 -9.49
N ARG A 427 6.73 -28.64 -9.64
CA ARG A 427 7.29 -29.04 -10.94
C ARG A 427 6.37 -29.96 -11.75
N TYR A 428 5.52 -30.72 -11.06
CA TYR A 428 4.63 -31.70 -11.66
C TYR A 428 3.20 -31.27 -11.42
N LEU A 429 2.62 -30.60 -12.41
CA LEU A 429 1.19 -30.30 -12.47
C LEU A 429 0.54 -31.12 -13.57
#